data_AF-A0A9D6JQZ1-F1
#
_entry.id   AF-A0A9D6JQZ1-F1
#
_cell.length_a   1.000
_cell.length_b   1.000
_cell.length_c   1.000
_cell.angle_alpha   90.00
_cell.angle_beta   90.00
_cell.angle_gamma   90.00
#
_symmetry.space_group_name_H-M   'P 1'
#
loop_
_entity.id
_entity.type
_entity.pdbx_description
1 polymer ?
#
loop_
_entity_poly.entity_id
_entity_poly.type
_entity_poly.pdbx_seq_one_letter_code
_entity_poly.pdbx_strand_id
1 'polypeptide(L)'
;MAGGEVSVFLRTMEELEDMINKNPFRKIREDVLAKRYVTFLSCEPKSKSKLPFLSPKKDIEVLEIENQTVFSLGLAFGSGRFGFPNQWIEKEMGVSATTRNWTMIVKMLSDA
;
A
#
# COMPACT_ATOMS: atom_id res chain seq x y z
N MET A 1 -30.14 -4.70 10.10
CA MET A 1 -29.11 -4.35 11.10
C MET A 1 -27.80 -4.21 10.36
N ALA A 2 -27.22 -3.01 10.27
CA ALA A 2 -25.95 -2.79 9.56
C ALA A 2 -24.79 -2.97 10.55
N GLY A 3 -24.52 -4.22 10.93
CA GLY A 3 -23.35 -4.58 11.74
C GLY A 3 -22.24 -5.08 10.82
N GLY A 4 -21.52 -4.17 10.16
CA GLY A 4 -20.29 -4.52 9.45
C GLY A 4 -19.14 -4.65 10.44
N GLU A 5 -18.29 -5.66 10.30
CA GLU A 5 -17.06 -5.77 11.09
C GLU A 5 -16.13 -4.59 10.76
N VAL A 6 -15.89 -3.73 11.75
CA VAL A 6 -14.96 -2.60 11.63
C VAL A 6 -13.57 -3.09 11.99
N SER A 7 -12.67 -3.13 11.02
CA SER A 7 -11.25 -3.43 11.24
C SER A 7 -10.48 -2.15 11.57
N VAL A 8 -9.76 -2.16 12.69
CA VAL A 8 -8.89 -1.05 13.12
C VAL A 8 -7.43 -1.48 13.02
N PHE A 9 -6.59 -0.61 12.45
CA PHE A 9 -5.15 -0.85 12.26
C PHE A 9 -4.38 0.17 13.07
N LEU A 10 -3.67 -0.28 14.10
CA LEU A 10 -2.85 0.57 14.96
C LEU A 10 -1.39 0.52 14.49
N ARG A 11 -0.75 1.69 14.45
CA ARG A 11 0.68 1.86 14.19
C ARG A 11 1.25 2.89 15.16
N THR A 12 2.47 2.68 15.62
CA THR A 12 3.19 3.65 16.45
C THR A 12 3.77 4.77 15.58
N MET A 13 4.12 5.88 16.21
CA MET A 13 4.81 6.99 15.52
C MET A 13 6.16 6.53 14.97
N GLU A 14 6.92 5.78 15.76
CA GLU A 14 8.21 5.20 15.38
C GLU A 14 8.10 4.31 14.13
N GLU A 15 7.08 3.44 14.05
CA GLU A 15 6.85 2.60 12.86
C GLU A 15 6.59 3.44 11.60
N LEU A 16 5.89 4.57 11.74
CA LEU A 16 5.64 5.49 10.63
C LEU A 16 6.91 6.24 10.23
N GLU A 17 7.70 6.71 11.20
CA GLU A 17 8.95 7.42 10.99
C GLU A 17 9.97 6.53 10.27
N ASP A 18 10.17 5.31 10.76
CA ASP A 18 11.07 4.32 10.16
C ASP A 18 10.69 4.03 8.70
N MET A 19 9.40 3.85 8.44
CA MET A 19 8.87 3.62 7.10
C MET A 19 9.15 4.82 6.16
N ILE A 20 9.00 6.06 6.65
CA ILE A 20 9.32 7.27 5.88
C ILE A 20 10.82 7.38 5.63
N ASN A 21 11.65 7.16 6.66
CA ASN A 21 13.11 7.22 6.57
C ASN A 21 13.67 6.20 5.58
N LYS A 22 13.11 4.98 5.56
CA LYS A 22 13.46 3.95 4.59
C LYS A 22 13.12 4.36 3.15
N ASN A 23 12.05 5.14 2.98
CA ASN A 23 11.49 5.60 1.71
C ASN A 23 11.47 4.49 0.62
N PRO A 24 10.54 3.53 0.71
CA PRO A 24 10.42 2.43 -0.25
C PRO A 24 10.19 2.90 -1.69
N PHE A 25 9.75 4.14 -1.88
CA PHE A 25 9.49 4.74 -3.18
C PHE A 25 10.68 5.51 -3.77
N ARG A 26 11.84 5.57 -3.10
CA ARG A 26 13.00 6.38 -3.54
C ARG A 26 13.53 6.03 -4.93
N LYS A 27 13.35 4.78 -5.37
CA LYS A 27 13.81 4.29 -6.68
C LYS A 27 12.81 4.56 -7.79
N ILE A 28 11.62 5.09 -7.47
CA ILE A 28 10.58 5.38 -8.45
C ILE A 28 10.86 6.75 -9.05
N ARG A 29 11.17 6.75 -10.35
CA ARG A 29 11.43 7.98 -11.10
C ARG A 29 10.20 8.90 -11.07
N GLU A 30 10.44 10.20 -11.04
CA GLU A 30 9.38 11.21 -10.95
C GLU A 30 8.56 11.34 -12.24
N ASP A 31 9.10 10.90 -13.38
CA ASP A 31 8.41 10.85 -14.68
C ASP A 31 7.34 9.76 -14.75
N VAL A 32 7.31 8.83 -13.78
CA VAL A 32 6.31 7.78 -13.71
C VAL A 32 5.00 8.36 -13.20
N LEU A 33 3.99 8.38 -14.07
CA LEU A 33 2.62 8.75 -13.71
C LEU A 33 1.99 7.64 -12.84
N ALA A 34 2.25 7.71 -11.53
CA ALA A 34 1.76 6.75 -10.55
C ALA A 34 1.37 7.42 -9.22
N LYS A 35 0.42 6.79 -8.51
CA LYS A 35 0.10 7.10 -7.12
C LYS A 35 0.80 6.11 -6.20
N ARG A 36 1.34 6.62 -5.09
CA ARG A 36 2.02 5.80 -4.08
C ARG A 36 1.05 5.42 -2.98
N TYR A 37 1.00 4.13 -2.66
CA TYR A 37 0.08 3.58 -1.68
C TYR A 37 0.80 2.73 -0.66
N VAL A 38 0.34 2.84 0.59
CA VAL A 38 0.69 1.96 1.70
C VAL A 38 -0.56 1.20 2.09
N THR A 39 -0.45 -0.12 2.17
CA THR A 39 -1.56 -1.00 2.54
C THR A 39 -1.19 -1.77 3.79
N PHE A 40 -1.88 -1.51 4.89
CA PHE A 40 -1.68 -2.23 6.14
C PHE A 40 -2.54 -3.50 6.14
N LEU A 41 -1.92 -4.61 6.49
CA LEU A 41 -2.52 -5.93 6.55
C LEU A 41 -2.88 -6.27 8.00
N SER A 42 -3.95 -7.04 8.18
CA SER A 42 -4.43 -7.43 9.52
C SER A 42 -3.54 -8.45 10.21
N CYS A 43 -2.80 -9.23 9.42
CA CYS A 43 -1.82 -10.21 9.87
C CYS A 43 -0.75 -10.43 8.79
N GLU A 44 0.28 -11.20 9.10
CA GLU A 44 1.32 -11.53 8.13
C GLU A 44 0.74 -12.30 6.93
N PRO A 45 0.98 -11.81 5.69
CA PRO A 45 0.49 -12.49 4.51
C PRO A 45 1.32 -13.75 4.26
N LYS A 46 0.68 -14.81 3.76
CA LYS A 46 1.39 -16.03 3.33
C LYS A 46 2.07 -15.88 1.96
N SER A 47 2.22 -14.66 1.46
CA SER A 47 2.66 -14.43 0.08
C SER A 47 4.10 -14.89 -0.13
N LYS A 48 4.30 -15.70 -1.17
CA LYS A 48 5.60 -16.19 -1.62
C LYS A 48 6.05 -15.53 -2.94
N SER A 49 5.32 -14.50 -3.38
CA SER A 49 5.57 -13.84 -4.65
C SER A 49 6.93 -13.13 -4.61
N LYS A 50 7.73 -13.34 -5.67
CA LYS A 50 8.97 -12.59 -5.84
C LYS A 50 8.61 -11.13 -6.13
N LEU A 51 9.20 -10.23 -5.37
CA LEU A 51 9.02 -8.78 -5.52
C LEU A 51 10.06 -8.19 -6.49
N PRO A 52 9.73 -7.12 -7.24
CA PRO A 52 8.38 -6.56 -7.39
C PRO A 52 7.49 -7.42 -8.31
N PHE A 53 6.16 -7.28 -8.18
CA PHE A 53 5.20 -7.95 -9.08
C PHE A 53 4.01 -7.05 -9.42
N LEU A 54 3.34 -7.36 -10.55
CA LEU A 54 2.22 -6.60 -11.09
C LEU A 54 0.90 -7.31 -10.90
N SER A 55 -0.19 -6.54 -10.76
CA SER A 55 -1.54 -7.07 -10.90
C SER A 55 -1.76 -7.63 -12.32
N PRO A 56 -2.72 -8.57 -12.50
CA PRO A 56 -3.07 -9.07 -13.82
C PRO A 56 -3.47 -7.96 -14.81
N LYS A 57 -4.05 -6.86 -14.30
CA LYS A 57 -4.44 -5.68 -15.08
C LYS A 57 -3.28 -4.72 -15.34
N LYS A 58 -2.12 -4.93 -14.72
CA LYS A 58 -0.92 -4.06 -14.78
C LYS A 58 -1.21 -2.62 -14.36
N ASP A 59 -2.21 -2.43 -13.50
CA ASP A 59 -2.61 -1.15 -12.93
C ASP A 59 -2.09 -0.96 -11.51
N ILE A 60 -1.53 -2.02 -10.90
CA ILE A 60 -0.92 -1.99 -9.58
C ILE A 60 0.42 -2.72 -9.63
N GLU A 61 1.46 -2.11 -9.07
CA GLU A 61 2.78 -2.71 -8.89
C GLU A 61 3.12 -2.79 -7.40
N VAL A 62 3.38 -3.98 -6.89
CA VAL A 62 3.85 -4.18 -5.51
C VAL A 62 5.36 -4.15 -5.51
N LEU A 63 5.91 -3.19 -4.77
CA LEU A 63 7.34 -2.95 -4.69
C LEU A 63 7.99 -3.75 -3.56
N GLU A 64 7.33 -3.74 -2.40
CA GLU A 64 7.88 -4.26 -1.16
C GLU A 64 6.76 -4.70 -0.20
N ILE A 65 7.04 -5.74 0.58
CA ILE A 65 6.17 -6.24 1.66
C ILE A 65 7.05 -6.42 2.88
N GLU A 66 6.72 -5.73 3.96
CA GLU A 66 7.47 -5.77 5.22
C GLU A 66 6.53 -5.41 6.38
N ASN A 67 6.70 -6.02 7.55
CA ASN A 67 5.98 -5.66 8.78
C ASN A 67 4.46 -5.49 8.56
N GLN A 68 3.83 -6.48 7.92
CA GLN A 68 2.39 -6.48 7.60
C GLN A 68 1.96 -5.24 6.79
N THR A 69 2.86 -4.71 5.97
CA THR A 69 2.67 -3.48 5.22
C THR A 69 3.12 -3.72 3.78
N VAL A 70 2.28 -3.34 2.82
CA VAL A 70 2.55 -3.46 1.39
C VAL A 70 2.75 -2.08 0.80
N PHE A 71 3.90 -1.88 0.15
CA PHE A 71 4.24 -0.70 -0.61
C PHE A 71 3.94 -0.94 -2.08
N SER A 72 3.07 -0.10 -2.65
CA SER A 72 2.62 -0.30 -4.03
C SER A 72 2.43 1.01 -4.79
N LEU A 73 2.51 0.90 -6.10
CA LEU A 73 2.14 1.94 -7.05
C LEU A 73 0.78 1.61 -7.64
N GLY A 74 -0.10 2.60 -7.70
CA GLY A 74 -1.23 2.61 -8.63
C GLY A 74 -0.77 3.28 -9.92
N LEU A 75 -0.70 2.51 -11.00
CA LEU A 75 -0.29 2.98 -12.33
C LEU A 75 -1.52 3.51 -13.08
N ALA A 76 -1.32 4.53 -13.90
CA ALA A 76 -2.36 5.01 -14.81
C ALA A 76 -2.59 3.99 -15.93
N PHE A 77 -3.83 3.54 -16.11
CA PHE A 77 -4.19 2.66 -17.22
C PHE A 77 -5.20 3.36 -18.13
N GLY A 78 -4.89 3.46 -19.43
CA GLY A 78 -5.77 3.78 -20.58
C GLY A 78 -6.71 5.00 -20.49
N SER A 79 -7.57 5.03 -19.49
CA SER A 79 -8.59 6.05 -19.20
C SER A 79 -8.12 7.15 -18.23
N GLY A 80 -6.82 7.25 -17.92
CA GLY A 80 -6.28 8.21 -16.94
C GLY A 80 -6.65 7.92 -15.48
N ARG A 81 -7.24 6.75 -15.19
CA ARG A 81 -7.52 6.31 -13.82
C ARG A 81 -6.34 5.51 -13.29
N PHE A 82 -5.99 5.75 -12.03
CA PHE A 82 -4.97 5.01 -11.32
C PHE A 82 -5.58 3.78 -10.67
N GLY A 83 -4.86 2.64 -10.72
CA GLY A 83 -5.23 1.46 -9.93
C GLY A 83 -5.26 1.79 -8.44
N PHE A 84 -6.28 1.30 -7.73
CA PHE A 84 -6.37 1.38 -6.28
C PHE A 84 -6.19 -0.02 -5.68
N PRO A 85 -5.20 -0.24 -4.80
CA PRO A 85 -4.71 -1.59 -4.55
C PRO A 85 -5.52 -2.40 -3.53
N ASN A 86 -6.34 -1.78 -2.68
CA ASN A 86 -6.93 -2.42 -1.49
C ASN A 86 -7.56 -3.79 -1.77
N GLN A 87 -8.61 -3.82 -2.59
CA GLN A 87 -9.37 -5.05 -2.84
C GLN A 87 -8.54 -6.13 -3.54
N TRP A 88 -7.58 -5.73 -4.37
CA TRP A 88 -6.70 -6.68 -5.03
C TRP A 88 -5.67 -7.26 -4.05
N ILE A 89 -5.06 -6.42 -3.21
CA ILE A 89 -4.15 -6.88 -2.16
C ILE A 89 -4.86 -7.81 -1.18
N GLU A 90 -6.08 -7.51 -0.75
CA GLU A 90 -6.84 -8.40 0.14
C GLU A 90 -7.04 -9.79 -0.45
N LYS A 91 -7.36 -9.84 -1.75
CA LYS A 91 -7.53 -11.11 -2.48
C LYS A 91 -6.21 -11.85 -2.67
N GLU A 92 -5.16 -11.14 -3.04
CA GLU A 92 -3.83 -11.70 -3.30
C GLU A 92 -3.18 -12.24 -2.01
N MET A 93 -3.38 -11.53 -0.90
CA MET A 93 -2.76 -11.85 0.40
C MET A 93 -3.64 -12.74 1.27
N GLY A 94 -4.94 -12.80 1.00
CA GLY A 94 -5.91 -13.59 1.78
C GLY A 94 -6.18 -13.06 3.18
N VAL A 95 -5.96 -11.75 3.39
CA VAL A 95 -6.11 -11.07 4.69
C VAL A 95 -6.82 -9.73 4.48
N SER A 96 -7.49 -9.20 5.51
CA SER A 96 -8.09 -7.87 5.40
C SER A 96 -7.02 -6.79 5.41
N ALA A 97 -7.33 -5.67 4.74
CA ALA A 97 -6.35 -4.62 4.57
C ALA A 97 -6.98 -3.22 4.48
N THR A 98 -6.19 -2.21 4.86
CA THR A 98 -6.55 -0.81 4.67
C THR A 98 -5.46 -0.05 3.93
N THR A 99 -5.85 0.61 2.84
CA THR A 99 -4.95 1.37 1.99
C THR A 99 -5.02 2.86 2.32
N ARG A 100 -3.86 3.52 2.36
CA ARG A 100 -3.71 4.96 2.44
C ARG A 100 -2.77 5.46 1.37
N ASN A 101 -3.00 6.70 0.91
CA ASN A 101 -2.07 7.38 0.03
C ASN A 101 -0.81 7.73 0.84
N TRP A 102 0.37 7.49 0.28
CA TRP A 102 1.65 7.81 0.92
C TRP A 102 1.73 9.28 1.36
N THR A 103 1.23 10.20 0.54
CA THR A 103 1.20 11.63 0.88
C THR A 103 0.44 11.90 2.18
N MET A 104 -0.62 11.14 2.45
CA MET A 104 -1.37 11.27 3.70
C MET A 104 -0.59 10.74 4.89
N ILE A 105 0.15 9.64 4.72
CA ILE A 105 1.03 9.09 5.77
C ILE A 105 2.12 10.10 6.13
N VAL A 106 2.79 10.68 5.13
CA VAL A 106 3.81 11.71 5.34
C VAL A 106 3.23 12.92 6.08
N LYS A 107 2.01 13.34 5.70
CA LYS A 107 1.34 14.47 6.35
C LYS A 107 0.99 14.19 7.83
N MET A 108 0.56 12.97 8.16
CA MET A 108 0.22 12.59 9.54
C MET A 108 1.38 12.78 10.51
N LEU A 109 2.64 12.57 10.08
CA LEU A 109 3.83 12.81 10.90
C LEU A 109 4.27 14.27 10.94
N SER A 110 3.91 15.06 9.93
CA SER A 110 4.24 16.49 9.92
C SER A 110 3.34 17.32 10.84
N ASP A 111 2.12 16.83 11.09
CA ASP A 111 1.10 17.48 11.91
C ASP A 111 1.06 16.95 13.37
N ALA A 112 1.94 16.00 13.72
CA ALA A 112 2.03 15.36 15.04
C ALA A 112 3.09 16.03 15.93
#